data_AF-A0A6L7Y8H4-F1
#
_entry.id   AF-A0A6L7Y8H4-F1
#
_cell.length_a   1.000
_cell.length_b   1.000
_cell.length_c   1.000
_cell.angle_alpha   90.00
_cell.angle_beta   90.00
_cell.angle_gamma   90.00
#
_symmetry.space_group_name_H-M   'P 1'
#
loop_
_entity.id
_entity.type
_entity.pdbx_description
1 polymer ?
#
loop_
_entity_poly.entity_id
_entity_poly.type
_entity_poly.pdbx_seq_one_letter_code
_entity_poly.pdbx_strand_id
1 'polypeptide(L)'
;MVRLQDWIDEFQGDPDYEFAKAAIEVGEQIVARMEERGMTQADLAREMGVSRARVSQILRGNDNLTLKSIVAVAIGLDCRVELRLNPVQSDSKPIGSDAEQERAPTLARST
;
A
#
# COMPACT_ATOMS: atom_id res chain seq x y z
N MET A 1 -11.01 7.42 -23.01
CA MET A 1 -10.30 8.18 -21.95
C MET A 1 -10.14 7.22 -20.80
N VAL A 2 -8.92 6.78 -20.51
CA VAL A 2 -8.63 5.84 -19.41
C VAL A 2 -8.87 6.56 -18.08
N ARG A 3 -9.57 5.93 -17.13
CA ARG A 3 -9.76 6.52 -15.80
C ARG A 3 -8.56 6.18 -14.92
N LEU A 4 -8.24 7.07 -13.99
CA LEU A 4 -7.21 6.85 -12.96
C LEU A 4 -7.47 5.58 -12.15
N GLN A 5 -8.74 5.25 -11.93
CA GLN A 5 -9.13 4.01 -11.24
C GLN A 5 -8.72 2.75 -12.00
N ASP A 6 -8.81 2.78 -13.33
CA ASP A 6 -8.46 1.62 -14.17
C ASP A 6 -6.95 1.31 -14.08
N TRP A 7 -6.11 2.35 -13.93
CA TRP A 7 -4.67 2.20 -13.68
C TRP A 7 -4.39 1.71 -12.25
N ILE A 8 -5.08 2.26 -11.25
CA ILE A 8 -4.92 1.84 -9.85
C ILE A 8 -5.20 0.34 -9.70
N ASP A 9 -6.23 -0.17 -10.37
CA ASP A 9 -6.62 -1.58 -10.30
C ASP A 9 -5.64 -2.49 -11.08
N GLU A 10 -5.03 -2.00 -12.17
CA GLU A 10 -4.05 -2.74 -12.97
C GLU A 10 -2.75 -3.04 -12.21
N PHE A 11 -2.33 -2.15 -11.30
CA PHE A 11 -1.09 -2.30 -10.52
C PHE A 11 -1.30 -2.88 -9.12
N GLN A 12 -2.53 -3.29 -8.75
CA GLN A 12 -2.77 -3.93 -7.45
C GLN A 12 -1.92 -5.21 -7.30
N GLY A 13 -1.18 -5.30 -6.20
CA GLY A 13 -0.26 -6.42 -5.94
C GLY A 13 1.12 -6.29 -6.57
N ASP A 14 1.40 -5.24 -7.34
CA ASP A 14 2.77 -4.89 -7.73
C ASP A 14 3.54 -4.35 -6.51
N PRO A 15 4.73 -4.89 -6.18
CA PRO A 15 5.48 -4.47 -4.99
C PRO A 15 5.84 -2.99 -4.94
N ASP A 16 6.18 -2.38 -6.09
CA ASP A 16 6.58 -0.98 -6.14
C ASP A 16 5.36 -0.06 -5.98
N TYR A 17 4.23 -0.44 -6.57
CA TYR A 17 2.95 0.25 -6.37
C TYR A 17 2.48 0.20 -4.91
N GLU A 18 2.45 -1.00 -4.30
CA GLU A 18 2.04 -1.16 -2.90
C GLU A 18 3.02 -0.47 -1.94
N PHE A 19 4.32 -0.47 -2.25
CA PHE A 19 5.32 0.29 -1.51
C PHE A 19 5.05 1.80 -1.58
N ALA A 20 4.85 2.35 -2.79
CA ALA A 20 4.59 3.78 -2.97
C ALA A 20 3.33 4.22 -2.22
N LYS A 21 2.27 3.42 -2.28
CA LYS A 21 1.02 3.64 -1.53
C LYS A 21 1.27 3.67 -0.02
N ALA A 22 1.98 2.67 0.53
CA ALA A 22 2.29 2.62 1.95
C ALA A 22 3.20 3.78 2.40
N ALA A 23 4.17 4.17 1.57
CA ALA A 23 5.07 5.28 1.85
C ALA A 23 4.32 6.62 1.92
N ILE A 24 3.35 6.86 1.02
CA ILE A 24 2.47 8.04 1.05
C ILE A 24 1.65 8.03 2.34
N GLU A 25 0.98 6.91 2.66
CA GLU A 25 0.13 6.80 3.84
C GLU A 25 0.90 7.09 5.14
N VAL A 26 2.09 6.49 5.29
CA VAL A 26 2.97 6.75 6.44
C VAL A 26 3.41 8.21 6.48
N GLY A 27 3.77 8.80 5.34
CA GLY A 27 4.15 10.21 5.23
C GLY A 27 3.04 11.16 5.68
N GLU A 28 1.81 10.91 5.24
CA GLU A 28 0.63 11.70 5.62
C GLU A 28 0.36 11.61 7.13
N GLN A 29 0.43 10.41 7.72
CA GLN A 29 0.26 10.24 9.17
C GLN A 29 1.32 10.99 9.97
N ILE A 30 2.58 10.98 9.51
CA ILE A 30 3.67 11.73 10.14
C ILE A 30 3.39 13.23 10.09
N VAL A 31 3.06 13.76 8.91
CA VAL A 31 2.80 15.20 8.73
C VAL A 31 1.60 15.66 9.54
N ALA A 32 0.48 14.95 9.46
CA ALA A 32 -0.74 15.27 10.22
C ALA A 32 -0.44 15.31 11.73
N ARG A 33 0.31 14.33 12.24
CA ARG A 33 0.67 14.29 13.66
C ARG A 33 1.62 15.42 14.06
N MET A 34 2.56 15.80 13.19
CA MET A 34 3.40 16.97 13.42
C MET A 34 2.57 18.25 13.52
N GLU A 35 1.59 18.43 12.64
CA GLU A 35 0.67 19.59 12.65
C GLU A 35 -0.16 19.63 13.94
N GLU A 36 -0.75 18.50 14.36
CA GLU A 36 -1.49 18.38 15.62
C GLU A 36 -0.66 18.78 16.84
N ARG A 37 0.65 18.47 16.82
CA ARG A 37 1.58 18.77 17.90
C ARG A 37 2.27 20.13 17.76
N GLY A 38 2.02 20.87 16.67
CA GLY A 38 2.73 22.11 16.36
C GLY A 38 4.24 21.93 16.18
N MET A 39 4.70 20.76 15.72
CA MET A 39 6.11 20.42 15.57
C MET A 39 6.63 20.78 14.18
N THR A 40 7.82 21.37 14.12
CA THR A 40 8.56 21.53 12.87
C THR A 40 9.40 20.29 12.55
N GLN A 41 9.90 20.18 11.31
CA GLN A 41 10.87 19.13 10.96
C GLN A 41 12.15 19.19 11.79
N ALA A 42 12.53 20.38 12.26
CA ALA A 42 13.70 20.54 13.12
C ALA A 42 13.43 20.00 14.54
N ASP A 43 12.20 20.15 15.04
CA ASP A 43 11.79 19.59 16.33
C ASP A 43 11.75 18.06 16.27
N LEU A 44 11.16 17.50 15.22
CA LEU A 44 11.15 16.05 15.02
C LEU A 44 12.58 15.50 14.88
N ALA A 45 13.46 16.19 14.16
CA ALA A 45 14.86 15.80 14.02
C ALA A 45 15.58 15.76 15.38
N ARG A 46 15.34 16.77 16.24
CA ARG A 46 15.87 16.85 17.59
C ARG A 46 15.36 15.71 18.46
N GLU A 47 14.07 15.42 18.41
CA GLU A 47 13.45 14.33 19.19
C GLU A 47 13.96 12.95 18.76
N MET A 48 14.15 12.76 17.46
CA MET A 48 14.70 11.53 16.90
C MET A 48 16.23 11.40 17.08
N GLY A 49 16.94 12.46 17.46
CA GLY A 49 18.40 12.49 17.49
C GLY A 49 19.06 12.35 16.12
N VAL A 50 18.43 12.85 15.05
CA VAL A 50 18.93 12.78 13.65
C VAL A 50 19.07 14.15 13.03
N SER A 51 19.64 14.21 11.81
CA SER A 51 19.72 15.46 11.06
C SER A 51 18.37 15.88 10.50
N ARG A 52 18.14 17.20 10.35
CA ARG A 52 16.97 17.72 9.64
C ARG A 52 16.87 17.21 8.20
N ALA A 53 18.02 17.00 7.54
CA ALA A 53 18.06 16.41 6.21
C ALA A 53 17.48 14.99 6.20
N ARG A 54 17.76 14.17 7.23
CA ARG A 54 17.18 12.83 7.37
C ARG A 54 15.65 12.88 7.52
N VAL A 55 15.12 13.82 8.30
CA VAL A 55 13.66 14.04 8.42
C VAL A 55 13.07 14.47 7.08
N SER A 56 13.72 15.38 6.36
CA SER A 56 13.26 15.78 5.03
C SER A 56 13.24 14.61 4.03
N GLN A 57 14.21 13.70 4.08
CA GLN A 57 14.23 12.49 3.26
C GLN A 57 13.06 11.56 3.60
N ILE A 58 12.81 11.32 4.89
CA ILE A 58 11.66 10.53 5.36
C ILE A 58 10.35 11.08 4.80
N LEU A 59 10.14 12.40 4.93
CA LEU A 59 8.89 13.06 4.51
C LEU A 59 8.69 13.13 2.99
N ARG A 60 9.74 12.93 2.19
CA ARG A 60 9.60 12.86 0.72
C ARG A 60 9.00 11.55 0.25
N GLY A 61 8.97 10.51 1.08
CA GLY A 61 8.36 9.21 0.74
C GLY A 61 9.08 8.40 -0.35
N ASN A 62 10.24 8.84 -0.83
CA ASN A 62 11.00 8.17 -1.89
C ASN A 62 12.03 7.15 -1.38
N ASP A 63 12.28 7.11 -0.06
CA ASP A 63 13.25 6.22 0.56
C ASP A 63 12.54 4.99 1.16
N ASN A 64 13.13 3.81 0.97
CA ASN A 64 12.75 2.61 1.72
C ASN A 64 13.14 2.75 3.20
N LEU A 65 12.17 3.13 4.03
CA LEU A 65 12.39 3.27 5.46
C LEU A 65 12.49 1.91 6.14
N THR A 66 13.55 1.73 6.92
CA THR A 66 13.63 0.57 7.81
C THR A 66 12.54 0.65 8.89
N LEU A 67 12.07 -0.50 9.37
CA LEU A 67 11.17 -0.56 10.54
C LEU A 67 11.72 0.22 11.74
N LYS A 68 13.04 0.17 11.96
CA LYS A 68 13.70 0.95 13.01
C LYS A 68 13.52 2.46 12.82
N SER A 69 13.60 2.95 11.58
CA SER A 69 13.35 4.37 11.27
C SER A 69 11.90 4.75 11.52
N ILE A 70 10.94 3.92 11.10
CA ILE A 70 9.51 4.16 11.32
C ILE A 70 9.19 4.23 12.82
N VAL A 71 9.71 3.28 13.61
CA VAL A 71 9.55 3.27 15.06
C VAL A 71 10.18 4.51 15.71
N ALA A 72 11.37 4.93 15.27
CA ALA A 72 12.01 6.14 15.80
C ALA A 72 11.20 7.40 15.52
N VAL A 73 10.63 7.54 14.32
CA VAL A 73 9.71 8.63 13.99
C VAL A 73 8.48 8.59 14.89
N ALA A 74 7.85 7.42 15.04
CA ALA A 74 6.65 7.26 15.86
C ALA A 74 6.92 7.65 17.33
N ILE A 75 8.03 7.20 17.92
CA ILE A 75 8.43 7.60 19.27
C ILE A 75 8.61 9.12 19.35
N GLY A 76 9.29 9.74 18.39
CA GLY A 76 9.45 11.19 18.36
C GLY A 76 8.14 11.96 18.21
N LEU A 77 7.13 11.31 17.66
CA LEU A 77 5.77 11.84 17.51
C LEU A 77 4.82 11.49 18.66
N ASP A 78 5.31 10.82 19.72
CA ASP A 78 4.48 10.29 20.81
C ASP A 78 3.36 9.39 20.29
N CYS A 79 3.75 8.48 19.38
CA CYS A 79 2.91 7.52 18.71
C CYS A 79 3.47 6.10 18.89
N ARG A 80 2.62 5.10 18.60
CA ARG A 80 3.02 3.70 18.46
C ARG A 80 2.79 3.22 17.04
N VAL A 81 3.63 2.28 16.59
CA VAL A 81 3.45 1.60 15.31
C VAL A 81 2.62 0.33 15.51
N GLU A 82 1.56 0.16 14.73
CA GLU A 82 0.81 -1.09 14.64
C GLU A 82 0.96 -1.67 13.22
N LEU A 83 1.46 -2.91 13.09
CA LEU A 83 1.59 -3.61 11.81
C LEU A 83 0.65 -4.81 11.79
N ARG A 84 -0.16 -4.93 10.75
CA ARG A 84 -1.13 -6.01 10.57
C ARG A 84 -1.02 -6.57 9.16
N LEU A 85 -0.98 -7.89 9.04
CA LEU A 85 -1.06 -8.59 7.76
C LEU A 85 -2.48 -9.14 7.61
N ASN A 86 -3.12 -8.81 6.50
CA ASN A 86 -4.46 -9.29 6.18
C ASN A 86 -4.39 -10.18 4.93
N PRO A 87 -5.25 -11.21 4.82
CA PRO A 87 -5.34 -11.98 3.59
C PRO A 87 -5.75 -11.06 2.43
N VAL A 88 -5.14 -11.25 1.27
CA VAL A 88 -5.62 -10.64 0.03
C VAL A 88 -7.00 -11.22 -0.24
N GLN A 89 -8.05 -10.39 -0.21
CA GLN A 89 -9.37 -10.81 -0.67
C GLN A 89 -9.27 -10.97 -2.18
N SER A 90 -8.95 -12.19 -2.62
CA SER A 90 -9.16 -12.57 -4.00
C SER A 90 -10.66 -12.61 -4.21
N ASP A 91 -11.25 -11.53 -4.71
CA ASP A 91 -12.49 -11.62 -5.48
C ASP A 91 -12.17 -12.38 -6.78
N SER A 92 -11.82 -13.67 -6.64
CA SER A 92 -11.79 -14.58 -7.76
C SER A 92 -13.23 -14.71 -8.23
N LYS A 93 -13.60 -13.87 -9.20
CA LYS A 93 -14.70 -14.20 -10.11
C LYS A 93 -14.44 -15.65 -10.54
N PRO A 94 -15.37 -16.60 -10.30
CA PRO A 94 -15.12 -17.98 -10.67
C PRO A 94 -14.88 -18.03 -12.18
N ILE A 95 -13.64 -18.32 -12.57
CA ILE A 95 -13.31 -18.71 -13.93
C ILE A 95 -13.79 -20.16 -14.03
N GLY A 96 -15.07 -20.36 -14.34
CA GLY A 96 -15.65 -21.69 -14.36
C GLY A 96 -17.18 -21.77 -14.42
N SER A 97 -17.81 -21.09 -15.38
CA SER A 97 -19.08 -21.51 -15.99
C SER A 97 -19.08 -20.84 -17.37
N ASP A 98 -18.56 -21.48 -18.41
CA ASP A 98 -19.40 -22.19 -19.36
C ASP A 98 -18.54 -23.17 -20.18
N ALA A 99 -18.35 -24.38 -19.67
CA ALA A 99 -17.76 -25.47 -20.45
C ALA A 99 -18.51 -26.78 -20.18
N GLU A 100 -19.84 -26.78 -20.36
CA GLU A 100 -20.60 -28.03 -20.49
C GLU A 100 -22.01 -27.79 -21.07
N GLN A 101 -22.08 -27.33 -22.33
CA GLN A 101 -23.30 -27.50 -23.12
C GLN A 101 -23.03 -27.45 -24.63
N GLU A 102 -22.37 -28.49 -25.13
CA GLU A 102 -22.69 -29.03 -26.46
C GLU A 102 -22.38 -30.53 -26.47
N ARG A 103 -23.28 -31.30 -25.85
CA ARG A 103 -23.39 -32.72 -26.17
C ARG A 103 -23.86 -32.81 -27.62
N ALA A 104 -22.94 -33.15 -28.51
CA ALA A 104 -23.23 -33.47 -29.90
C ALA A 104 -24.39 -34.48 -29.98
N PRO A 105 -25.45 -34.26 -30.78
CA PRO A 105 -26.44 -35.29 -31.00
C PRO A 105 -25.80 -36.45 -31.77
N THR A 106 -25.95 -37.62 -31.17
CA THR A 106 -25.61 -38.96 -31.66
C THR A 106 -25.96 -39.14 -33.13
N LEU A 107 -24.95 -39.50 -33.93
CA LEU A 107 -25.13 -40.10 -35.26
C LEU A 107 -25.97 -41.38 -35.13
N ALA A 108 -27.26 -41.30 -35.44
CA ALA A 108 -28.07 -42.48 -35.73
C ALA A 108 -27.67 -43.01 -37.12
N ARG A 109 -26.99 -44.15 -37.14
CA ARG A 109 -26.89 -45.02 -38.32
C ARG A 109 -28.08 -45.99 -38.33
N SER A 110 -28.61 -46.24 -39.53
CA SER A 110 -29.56 -47.30 -39.95
C SER A 110 -30.97 -47.22 -39.35
N THR A 111 -32.06 -47.36 -40.11
CA THR A 111 -32.34 -48.30 -41.21
C THR A 111 -33.17 -47.66 -42.31
#